data_AF-N9FLI5-F1
#
_entry.id   AF-N9FLI5-F1
#
_cell.length_a   1.000
_cell.length_b   1.000
_cell.length_c   1.000
_cell.angle_alpha   90.00
_cell.angle_beta   90.00
_cell.angle_gamma   90.00
#
_symmetry.space_group_name_H-M   'P 1'
#
loop_
_entity.id
_entity.type
_entity.pdbx_description
1 polymer ?
#
loop_
_entity_poly.entity_id
_entity_poly.type
_entity_poly.pdbx_seq_one_letter_code
_entity_poly.pdbx_strand_id
1 'polypeptide(L)'
;MNERIYSWRSDECWDDYSRPEEAIQDMQDNGFMVAGNVFLTGTKRPLTPKQFFPDAADVLELYDNNIYDNCGDYSEGNTGSDQVSEEAQAELTKLLNDWAENNLSLSFYEIENEEEIELTQEMIDAFLANEPIPMPELKKG
;
A
#
# COMPACT_ATOMS: atom_id res chain seq x y z
N MET A 1 6.18 -13.08 -1.31
CA MET A 1 5.93 -13.03 -2.76
C MET A 1 4.86 -11.97 -2.96
N ASN A 2 5.11 -10.99 -3.80
CA ASN A 2 4.09 -10.00 -4.13
C ASN A 2 3.12 -10.71 -5.09
N GLU A 3 1.82 -10.68 -4.77
CA GLU A 3 0.75 -11.37 -5.50
C GLU A 3 0.19 -10.44 -6.58
N ARG A 4 0.21 -10.85 -7.85
CA ARG A 4 -0.41 -10.08 -8.93
C ARG A 4 -1.93 -10.25 -8.85
N ILE A 5 -2.64 -9.13 -8.90
CA ILE A 5 -4.09 -9.07 -8.79
C ILE A 5 -4.71 -8.28 -9.93
N TYR A 6 -6.02 -8.42 -10.10
CA TYR A 6 -6.79 -7.86 -11.19
C TYR A 6 -8.08 -7.23 -10.67
N SER A 7 -8.54 -6.17 -11.32
CA SER A 7 -9.79 -5.49 -11.00
C SER A 7 -10.39 -4.95 -12.29
N TRP A 8 -11.69 -5.10 -12.50
CA TRP A 8 -12.38 -4.39 -13.59
C TRP A 8 -12.86 -2.99 -13.16
N ARG A 9 -12.91 -2.73 -11.85
CA ARG A 9 -13.30 -1.43 -11.31
C ARG A 9 -12.22 -0.37 -11.53
N SER A 10 -12.34 0.74 -10.80
CA SER A 10 -11.41 1.86 -10.86
C SER A 10 -10.24 1.70 -9.88
N ASP A 11 -9.24 2.56 -10.09
CA ASP A 11 -8.13 2.83 -9.19
C ASP A 11 -8.57 3.16 -7.75
N GLU A 12 -9.74 3.78 -7.58
CA GLU A 12 -10.33 4.08 -6.28
C GLU A 12 -11.01 2.89 -5.57
N CYS A 13 -11.39 1.83 -6.30
CA CYS A 13 -12.16 0.72 -5.75
C CYS A 13 -11.73 -0.60 -6.38
N TRP A 14 -10.61 -1.13 -5.94
CA TRP A 14 -10.08 -2.39 -6.47
C TRP A 14 -10.85 -3.62 -5.99
N ASP A 15 -11.18 -4.49 -6.94
CA ASP A 15 -11.40 -5.90 -6.64
C ASP A 15 -10.05 -6.61 -6.46
N ASP A 16 -10.07 -7.69 -5.70
CA ASP A 16 -8.88 -8.47 -5.33
C ASP A 16 -8.85 -9.81 -6.07
N TYR A 17 -9.02 -9.78 -7.39
CA TYR A 17 -9.05 -11.01 -8.16
C TYR A 17 -7.65 -11.58 -8.34
N SER A 18 -7.47 -12.84 -7.96
CA SER A 18 -6.21 -13.56 -8.10
C SER A 18 -5.88 -13.92 -9.56
N ARG A 19 -6.91 -13.88 -10.41
CA ARG A 19 -6.87 -14.36 -11.79
C ARG A 19 -7.56 -13.37 -12.74
N PRO A 20 -7.03 -13.19 -13.96
CA PRO A 20 -7.66 -12.29 -14.93
C PRO A 20 -9.02 -12.78 -15.41
N GLU A 21 -9.27 -14.09 -15.40
CA GLU A 21 -10.58 -14.66 -15.74
C GLU A 21 -11.69 -14.12 -14.83
N GLU A 22 -11.40 -13.88 -13.55
CA GLU A 22 -12.39 -13.37 -12.59
C GLU A 22 -12.76 -11.91 -12.93
N ALA A 23 -11.76 -11.08 -13.27
CA ALA A 23 -12.00 -9.70 -13.72
C ALA A 23 -12.80 -9.67 -15.04
N ILE A 24 -12.48 -10.55 -16.00
CA ILE A 24 -13.20 -10.64 -17.28
C ILE A 24 -14.62 -11.20 -17.07
N GLN A 25 -14.82 -12.15 -16.15
CA GLN A 25 -16.14 -12.63 -15.77
C GLN A 25 -16.98 -11.50 -15.18
N ASP A 26 -16.42 -10.69 -14.28
CA ASP A 26 -17.13 -9.53 -13.72
C ASP A 26 -17.47 -8.49 -14.79
N MET A 27 -16.56 -8.25 -15.75
CA MET A 27 -16.87 -7.48 -16.96
C MET A 27 -18.04 -8.07 -17.74
N GLN A 28 -18.08 -9.39 -17.93
CA GLN A 28 -19.16 -10.06 -18.65
C GLN A 28 -20.50 -9.91 -17.92
N ASP A 29 -20.50 -10.15 -16.60
CA ASP A 29 -21.69 -10.11 -15.75
C ASP A 29 -22.31 -8.70 -15.71
N ASN A 30 -21.48 -7.67 -15.86
CA ASN A 30 -21.92 -6.27 -15.88
C ASN A 30 -22.10 -5.70 -17.30
N GLY A 31 -21.88 -6.48 -18.36
CA GLY A 31 -22.07 -6.06 -19.76
C GLY A 31 -20.95 -5.19 -20.35
N PHE A 32 -19.76 -5.23 -19.75
CA PHE A 32 -18.56 -4.48 -20.15
C PHE A 32 -17.47 -5.34 -20.80
N MET A 33 -17.71 -6.64 -21.06
CA MET A 33 -16.79 -7.50 -21.81
C MET A 33 -16.81 -7.15 -23.31
N VAL A 34 -16.19 -6.03 -23.67
CA VAL A 34 -16.10 -5.50 -25.04
C VAL A 34 -14.65 -5.19 -25.35
N ALA A 35 -14.17 -5.60 -26.53
CA ALA A 35 -12.81 -5.31 -26.95
C ALA A 35 -12.54 -3.79 -26.96
N GLY A 36 -11.40 -3.37 -26.40
CA GLY A 36 -11.02 -1.98 -26.21
C GLY A 36 -11.39 -1.40 -24.84
N ASN A 37 -12.20 -2.10 -24.04
CA ASN A 37 -12.38 -1.74 -22.63
C ASN A 37 -11.13 -2.09 -21.82
N VAL A 38 -10.99 -1.49 -20.64
CA VAL A 38 -9.81 -1.66 -19.78
C VAL A 38 -10.18 -2.37 -18.49
N PHE A 39 -9.24 -3.16 -17.97
CA PHE A 39 -9.21 -3.63 -16.58
C PHE A 39 -7.82 -3.40 -16.00
N LEU A 40 -7.73 -3.35 -14.68
CA LEU A 40 -6.52 -3.03 -13.93
C LEU A 40 -5.76 -4.29 -13.53
N THR A 41 -4.45 -4.16 -13.42
CA THR A 41 -3.55 -5.15 -12.83
C THR A 41 -2.47 -4.49 -11.99
N GLY A 42 -2.01 -5.17 -10.95
CA GLY A 42 -1.00 -4.65 -10.05
C GLY A 42 -0.54 -5.73 -9.10
N THR A 43 0.33 -5.38 -8.15
CA THR A 43 0.84 -6.36 -7.18
C THR A 43 0.56 -5.93 -5.76
N LYS A 44 0.04 -6.85 -4.94
CA LYS A 44 -0.12 -6.60 -3.51
C LYS A 44 1.22 -6.38 -2.85
N ARG A 45 1.34 -5.24 -2.17
CA ARG A 45 2.38 -4.97 -1.19
C ARG A 45 1.82 -5.08 0.23
N PRO A 46 2.29 -6.06 1.02
CA PRO A 46 1.98 -6.10 2.43
C PRO A 46 2.49 -4.83 3.13
N LEU A 47 1.64 -4.26 3.98
CA LEU A 47 1.99 -3.14 4.81
C LEU A 47 2.34 -3.61 6.23
N THR A 48 3.19 -2.84 6.91
CA THR A 48 3.58 -3.09 8.30
C THR A 48 3.13 -1.91 9.17
N PRO A 49 2.61 -2.15 10.38
CA PRO A 49 2.16 -1.05 11.24
C PRO A 49 3.23 0.01 11.50
N LYS A 50 4.50 -0.38 11.60
CA LYS A 50 5.61 0.56 11.79
C LYS A 50 5.76 1.62 10.70
N GLN A 51 5.21 1.42 9.50
CA GLN A 51 5.23 2.43 8.44
C GLN A 51 4.29 3.60 8.71
N PHE A 52 3.32 3.43 9.62
CA PHE A 52 2.30 4.42 9.96
C PHE A 52 2.32 4.79 11.45
N PHE A 53 3.25 4.20 12.20
CA PHE A 53 3.42 4.48 13.61
C PHE A 53 4.48 5.57 13.77
N PRO A 54 4.31 6.54 14.70
CA PRO A 54 5.30 7.60 14.91
C PRO A 54 6.69 7.03 15.18
N ASP A 55 7.70 7.64 14.58
CA ASP A 55 9.09 7.31 14.87
C ASP A 55 9.64 8.13 16.05
N ALA A 56 10.93 7.95 16.36
CA ALA A 56 11.55 8.69 17.45
C ALA A 56 11.59 10.21 17.19
N ALA A 57 11.78 10.64 15.94
CA ALA A 57 11.82 12.06 15.60
C ALA A 57 10.44 12.68 15.81
N ASP A 58 9.37 12.03 15.34
CA ASP A 58 7.99 12.48 15.55
C ASP A 58 7.66 12.64 17.05
N VAL A 59 8.06 11.66 17.88
CA VAL A 59 7.80 11.68 19.32
C VAL A 59 8.60 12.78 20.02
N LEU A 60 9.86 12.98 19.64
CA LEU A 60 10.72 14.01 20.23
C LEU A 60 10.30 15.43 19.80
N GLU A 61 9.87 15.61 18.55
CA GLU A 61 9.30 16.87 18.07
C GLU A 61 8.02 17.19 18.85
N LEU A 62 7.14 16.21 19.06
CA LEU A 62 5.94 16.40 19.88
C LEU A 62 6.28 16.77 21.33
N TYR A 63 7.33 16.18 21.90
CA TYR A 63 7.83 16.54 23.22
C TYR A 63 8.31 18.01 23.29
N ASP A 64 9.05 18.48 22.29
CA ASP A 64 9.50 19.87 22.21
C ASP A 64 8.34 20.87 22.08
N ASN A 65 7.38 20.56 21.20
CA ASN A 65 6.17 21.35 21.04
C ASN A 65 5.38 21.41 22.36
N ASN A 66 5.22 20.29 23.05
CA ASN A 66 4.57 20.26 24.35
C ASN A 66 5.30 21.11 25.39
N ILE A 67 6.64 21.07 25.41
CA ILE A 67 7.42 21.93 26.31
C ILE A 67 7.20 23.39 25.98
N TYR A 68 7.29 23.77 24.71
CA TYR A 68 7.12 25.15 24.30
C TYR A 68 5.69 25.65 24.61
N ASP A 69 4.67 24.85 24.34
CA ASP A 69 3.28 25.23 24.61
C ASP A 69 2.99 25.42 26.10
N ASN A 70 3.68 24.68 26.98
CA ASN A 70 3.42 24.72 28.42
C ASN A 70 4.37 25.63 29.20
N CYS A 71 5.61 25.78 28.75
CA CYS A 71 6.66 26.52 29.44
C CYS A 71 7.09 27.78 28.67
N GLY A 72 6.70 27.92 27.40
CA GLY A 72 7.07 29.03 26.53
C GLY A 72 8.58 29.19 26.41
N ASP A 73 9.00 30.45 26.36
CA ASP A 73 10.41 30.84 26.26
C ASP A 73 11.23 30.48 27.53
N TYR A 74 10.58 30.03 28.62
CA TYR A 74 11.27 29.58 29.85
C TYR A 74 11.72 28.11 29.79
N SER A 75 11.61 27.46 28.63
CA SER A 75 12.01 26.08 28.39
C SER A 75 13.53 25.88 28.25
N GLU A 76 14.33 26.90 28.62
CA GLU A 76 15.79 26.83 28.63
C GLU A 76 16.30 25.61 29.41
N GLY A 77 17.21 24.83 28.82
CA GLY A 77 17.76 23.61 29.41
C GLY A 77 17.03 22.32 29.04
N ASN A 78 15.99 22.39 28.21
CA ASN A 78 15.47 21.21 27.54
C ASN A 78 16.57 20.60 26.64
N THR A 79 16.84 19.30 26.81
CA THR A 79 17.66 18.53 25.86
C THR A 79 17.02 18.58 24.47
N GLY A 80 15.70 18.44 24.42
CA GLY A 80 14.91 18.45 23.21
C GLY A 80 15.30 17.42 22.17
N SER A 81 14.60 17.44 21.03
CA SER A 81 14.89 16.57 19.88
C SER A 81 16.33 16.73 19.37
N ASP A 82 16.89 17.93 19.48
CA ASP A 82 18.20 18.30 18.93
C ASP A 82 19.42 17.87 19.76
N GLN A 83 19.27 17.53 21.05
CA GLN A 83 20.41 17.14 21.90
C GLN A 83 20.38 15.68 22.38
N VAL A 84 19.36 14.90 22.01
CA VAL A 84 19.36 13.45 22.25
C VAL A 84 20.40 12.78 21.34
N SER A 85 21.19 11.86 21.88
CA SER A 85 22.22 11.16 21.09
C SER A 85 21.59 10.23 20.06
N GLU A 86 22.32 9.96 18.97
CA GLU A 86 21.88 9.04 17.92
C GLU A 86 21.56 7.64 18.47
N GLU A 87 22.32 7.15 19.46
CA GLU A 87 22.07 5.86 20.09
C GLU A 87 20.74 5.83 20.85
N ALA A 88 20.41 6.90 21.57
CA ALA A 88 19.16 7.00 22.30
C ALA A 88 17.96 7.16 21.33
N GLN A 89 18.13 7.87 20.22
CA GLN A 89 17.11 7.94 19.16
C GLN A 89 16.89 6.57 18.49
N ALA A 90 17.96 5.82 18.24
CA ALA A 90 17.89 4.48 17.70
C ALA A 90 17.21 3.50 18.68
N GLU A 91 17.50 3.61 19.98
CA GLU A 91 16.82 2.84 21.04
C GLU A 91 15.31 3.12 21.06
N LEU A 92 14.90 4.39 21.04
CA LEU A 92 13.50 4.78 21.01
C LEU A 92 12.80 4.29 19.73
N THR A 93 13.43 4.48 18.57
CA THR A 93 12.92 4.00 17.28
C THR A 93 12.68 2.49 17.33
N LYS A 94 13.64 1.73 17.86
CA LYS A 94 13.50 0.28 18.01
C LYS A 94 12.34 -0.08 18.94
N LEU A 95 12.22 0.58 20.09
CA LEU A 95 11.14 0.35 21.04
C LEU A 95 9.76 0.57 20.39
N LEU A 96 9.59 1.68 19.67
CA LEU A 96 8.32 2.05 19.01
C LEU A 96 7.98 1.05 17.89
N ASN A 97 8.96 0.70 17.06
CA ASN A 97 8.78 -0.30 15.99
C ASN A 97 8.42 -1.67 16.55
N ASP A 98 9.15 -2.15 17.56
CA ASP A 98 8.88 -3.45 18.19
C ASP A 98 7.48 -3.45 18.82
N TRP A 99 7.08 -2.35 19.48
CA TRP A 99 5.75 -2.24 20.06
C TRP A 99 4.66 -2.28 18.98
N ALA A 100 4.82 -1.50 17.90
CA ALA A 100 3.85 -1.43 16.81
C ALA A 100 3.71 -2.79 16.11
N GLU A 101 4.81 -3.47 15.79
CA GLU A 101 4.79 -4.78 15.15
C GLU A 101 4.14 -5.86 16.02
N ASN A 102 4.29 -5.78 17.35
CA ASN A 102 3.74 -6.80 18.25
C ASN A 102 2.28 -6.57 18.65
N ASN A 103 1.80 -5.33 18.60
CA ASN A 103 0.48 -4.96 19.17
C ASN A 103 -0.51 -4.45 18.13
N LEU A 104 -0.05 -4.07 16.94
CA LEU A 104 -0.91 -3.57 15.87
C LEU A 104 -0.95 -4.58 14.72
N SER A 105 -2.04 -4.56 13.97
CA SER A 105 -2.19 -5.37 12.76
C SER A 105 -2.89 -4.56 11.68
N LEU A 106 -2.46 -4.76 10.44
CA LEU A 106 -3.10 -4.21 9.25
C LEU A 106 -3.71 -5.38 8.48
N SER A 107 -4.99 -5.25 8.11
CA SER A 107 -5.71 -6.25 7.32
C SER A 107 -5.81 -5.88 5.84
N PHE A 108 -5.23 -4.76 5.45
CA PHE A 108 -5.25 -4.22 4.09
C PHE A 108 -3.84 -4.15 3.51
N TYR A 109 -3.76 -3.93 2.21
CA TYR A 109 -2.52 -3.86 1.43
C TYR A 109 -2.51 -2.61 0.56
N GLU A 110 -1.33 -2.28 0.04
CA GLU A 110 -1.19 -1.32 -1.05
C GLU A 110 -1.00 -2.07 -2.37
N ILE A 111 -1.29 -1.40 -3.48
CA ILE A 111 -1.08 -1.92 -4.83
C ILE A 111 0.13 -1.21 -5.43
N GLU A 112 1.13 -1.99 -5.83
CA GLU A 112 2.32 -1.51 -6.54
C GLU A 112 2.27 -1.90 -8.01
N ASN A 113 2.94 -1.11 -8.86
CA ASN A 113 3.03 -1.34 -10.31
C ASN A 113 1.64 -1.48 -10.94
N GLU A 114 0.74 -0.56 -10.60
CA GLU A 114 -0.59 -0.49 -11.21
C GLU A 114 -0.48 -0.20 -12.71
N GLU A 115 -1.17 -1.01 -13.50
CA GLU A 115 -1.23 -0.92 -14.95
C GLU A 115 -2.64 -1.17 -15.46
N GLU A 116 -3.01 -0.45 -16.50
CA GLU A 116 -4.20 -0.72 -17.31
C GLU A 116 -3.88 -1.78 -18.36
N ILE A 117 -4.77 -2.76 -18.50
CA ILE A 117 -4.78 -3.76 -19.57
C ILE A 117 -6.00 -3.51 -20.45
N GLU A 118 -5.76 -3.20 -21.72
CA GLU A 118 -6.82 -3.21 -22.73
C GLU A 118 -7.27 -4.65 -23.01
N LEU A 119 -8.56 -4.91 -22.81
CA LEU A 119 -9.22 -6.16 -23.15
C LEU A 119 -9.24 -6.31 -24.69
N THR A 120 -8.45 -7.25 -25.21
CA THR A 120 -8.42 -7.52 -26.66
C THR A 120 -9.45 -8.58 -27.04
N GLN A 121 -9.76 -8.68 -28.34
CA GLN A 121 -10.62 -9.76 -28.83
C GLN A 121 -9.98 -11.14 -28.58
N GLU A 122 -8.66 -11.26 -28.66
CA GLU A 122 -7.94 -12.51 -28.38
C GLU A 122 -8.11 -12.96 -26.92
N MET A 123 -8.10 -12.03 -25.97
CA MET A 123 -8.37 -12.31 -24.57
C MET A 123 -9.81 -12.77 -24.34
N ILE A 124 -10.78 -12.14 -25.00
CA ILE A 124 -12.20 -12.53 -24.94
C ILE A 124 -12.38 -13.94 -25.52
N ASP A 125 -11.79 -14.22 -26.69
CA ASP A 125 -11.90 -15.51 -27.35
C ASP A 125 -11.27 -16.63 -26.48
N ALA A 126 -10.09 -16.37 -25.89
CA ALA A 126 -9.44 -17.29 -24.96
C ALA A 126 -10.30 -17.54 -23.71
N PHE A 127 -10.87 -16.49 -23.12
CA PHE A 127 -11.77 -16.60 -21.96
C PHE A 127 -13.00 -17.46 -22.29
N LEU A 128 -13.67 -17.20 -23.41
CA LEU A 128 -14.86 -17.97 -23.84
C LEU A 128 -14.52 -19.43 -24.20
N ALA A 129 -13.29 -19.68 -24.68
CA ALA A 129 -12.80 -21.03 -24.99
C ALA A 129 -12.30 -21.79 -23.74
N ASN A 130 -12.23 -21.15 -22.56
CA ASN A 130 -11.53 -21.65 -21.37
C ASN A 130 -10.05 -21.98 -21.64
N GLU A 131 -9.41 -21.18 -22.48
CA GLU A 131 -7.99 -21.25 -22.79
C GLU A 131 -7.19 -20.21 -21.97
N PRO A 132 -5.86 -20.36 -21.82
CA PRO A 132 -5.04 -19.36 -21.14
C PRO A 132 -5.17 -17.97 -21.79
N ILE A 133 -5.56 -16.97 -21.00
CA ILE A 133 -5.66 -15.59 -21.48
C ILE A 133 -4.26 -15.05 -21.78
N PRO A 134 -4.00 -14.48 -22.98
CA PRO A 134 -2.72 -13.88 -23.32
C PRO A 134 -2.51 -12.57 -22.56
N MET A 135 -1.96 -12.66 -21.35
CA MET A 135 -1.73 -11.50 -20.48
C MET A 135 -0.38 -10.84 -20.76
N PRO A 136 -0.30 -9.50 -20.80
CA PRO A 136 0.98 -8.81 -20.85
C PRO A 136 1.80 -9.09 -19.58
N GLU A 137 3.12 -9.14 -19.74
CA GLU A 137 4.04 -9.11 -18.60
C GLU A 137 3.82 -7.81 -17.82
N LEU A 138 3.75 -7.93 -16.49
CA LEU A 138 3.70 -6.77 -15.62
C LEU A 138 5.04 -6.03 -15.73
N LYS A 139 5.03 -4.73 -16.06
CA LYS A 139 6.30 -3.99 -16.05
C LYS A 139 6.77 -3.89 -14.62
N LYS A 140 8.02 -4.27 -14.39
CA LYS A 140 8.68 -4.05 -13.11
C LYS A 140 9.06 -2.57 -13.05
N GLY A 141 8.52 -1.84 -12.07
CA GLY A 141 8.99 -0.51 -11.69
C GLY A 141 10.43 -0.51 -11.19
#